data_AF-A0A5A7VR83-F1
#
_entry.id   AF-A0A5A7VR83-F1
#
_cell.length_a   1.000
_cell.length_b   1.000
_cell.length_c   1.000
_cell.angle_alpha   90.00
_cell.angle_beta   90.00
_cell.angle_gamma   90.00
#
_symmetry.space_group_name_H-M   'P 1'
#
loop_
_entity.id
_entity.type
_entity.pdbx_description
1 polymer ?
#
loop_
_entity_poly.entity_id
_entity_poly.type
_entity_poly.pdbx_seq_one_letter_code
_entity_poly.pdbx_strand_id
1 'polypeptide(L)'
;MYSSENDYSILEDKTATGKKRDWKGKKRRANLMAEHYEALQKKIGAPYYGKKAERLSECAEHLSFKRDPETGRLKLYQAHFCKVRLCPMCAWRRSLKIAYHNKLIVEEANRQYGCGWIFLTLTVRNIEGEALKPTISDMMKGWNRLFGYKRVKTATLG
;
A
#
# COMPACT_ATOMS: atom_id res chain seq x y z
N MET A 1 8.82 18.25 41.07
CA MET A 1 9.62 18.86 39.98
C MET A 1 9.72 17.83 38.86
N TYR A 2 8.83 17.90 37.86
CA TYR A 2 9.02 17.14 36.63
C TYR A 2 9.94 17.99 35.74
N SER A 3 11.14 17.49 35.47
CA SER A 3 12.10 18.11 34.57
C SER A 3 11.44 18.37 33.22
N SER A 4 11.31 19.64 32.85
CA SER A 4 10.64 20.12 31.64
C SER A 4 11.62 20.38 30.51
N GLU A 5 12.60 19.51 30.31
CA GLU A 5 13.44 19.49 29.11
C GLU A 5 13.28 18.15 28.43
N ASN A 6 12.26 18.07 27.58
CA ASN A 6 12.10 16.94 26.69
C ASN A 6 13.19 17.02 25.60
N ASP A 7 14.26 16.26 25.78
CA ASP A 7 15.33 16.05 24.78
C ASP A 7 14.81 15.17 23.64
N TYR A 8 13.90 15.73 22.82
CA TYR A 8 13.35 15.06 21.66
C TYR A 8 13.98 15.60 20.38
N SER A 9 14.59 14.70 19.61
CA SER A 9 15.00 14.97 18.23
C SER A 9 13.87 14.63 17.26
N ILE A 10 13.64 15.52 16.29
CA ILE A 10 12.66 15.27 15.22
C ILE A 10 13.22 14.20 14.28
N LEU A 11 12.45 13.12 14.07
CA LEU A 11 12.82 12.05 13.14
C LEU A 11 12.97 12.58 11.70
N GLU A 12 14.17 12.42 11.14
CA GLU A 12 14.45 12.62 9.72
C GLU A 12 14.50 11.29 8.95
N ASP A 13 13.33 10.79 8.53
CA ASP A 13 13.25 9.57 7.72
C ASP A 13 13.33 9.89 6.21
N LYS A 14 14.47 9.55 5.59
CA LYS A 14 14.79 9.78 4.18
C LYS A 14 15.03 8.45 3.44
N THR A 15 14.70 8.39 2.16
CA THR A 15 15.06 7.27 1.28
C THR A 15 16.57 7.23 1.03
N ALA A 16 17.06 6.16 0.42
CA ALA A 16 18.46 6.09 -0.05
C ALA A 16 18.82 7.23 -1.03
N THR A 17 17.83 7.76 -1.75
CA THR A 17 17.97 8.92 -2.66
C THR A 17 17.78 10.28 -1.97
N GLY A 18 17.67 10.32 -0.63
CA GLY A 18 17.51 11.55 0.14
C GLY A 18 16.08 12.09 0.22
N LYS A 19 15.10 11.50 -0.47
CA LYS A 19 13.71 11.95 -0.44
C LYS A 19 13.06 11.68 0.92
N LYS A 20 12.51 12.72 1.56
CA LYS A 20 11.78 12.59 2.83
C LYS A 20 10.55 11.71 2.68
N ARG A 21 10.32 10.81 3.65
CA ARG A 21 9.09 10.02 3.72
C ARG A 21 7.95 10.85 4.32
N ASP A 22 6.85 10.97 3.59
CA ASP A 22 5.67 11.77 3.96
C ASP A 22 4.79 11.09 5.02
N TRP A 23 5.31 10.86 6.23
CA TRP A 23 4.53 10.30 7.33
C TRP A 23 3.33 11.17 7.69
N LYS A 24 3.54 12.49 7.84
CA LYS A 24 2.50 13.47 8.21
C LYS A 24 1.35 13.50 7.21
N GLY A 25 1.63 13.60 5.91
CA GLY A 25 0.59 13.63 4.89
C GLY A 25 -0.15 12.31 4.74
N LYS A 26 0.53 11.17 4.96
CA LYS A 26 -0.12 9.85 4.97
C LYS A 26 -1.04 9.69 6.20
N LYS A 27 -0.63 10.15 7.38
CA LYS A 27 -1.46 10.16 8.60
C LYS A 27 -2.68 11.07 8.43
N ARG A 28 -2.51 12.30 7.91
CA ARG A 28 -3.62 13.22 7.62
C ARG A 28 -4.68 12.57 6.72
N ARG A 29 -4.26 11.89 5.65
CA ARG A 29 -5.20 11.16 4.77
C ARG A 29 -5.86 9.97 5.46
N ALA A 30 -5.18 9.31 6.40
CA ALA A 30 -5.78 8.24 7.19
C ALA A 30 -6.86 8.76 8.15
N ASN A 31 -6.62 9.91 8.79
CA ASN A 31 -7.62 10.58 9.63
C ASN A 31 -8.83 11.02 8.79
N LEU A 32 -8.61 11.60 7.61
CA LEU A 32 -9.72 11.92 6.68
C LEU A 32 -10.53 10.67 6.29
N MET A 33 -9.87 9.53 6.05
CA MET A 33 -10.58 8.28 5.81
C MET A 33 -11.37 7.82 7.04
N ALA A 34 -10.85 8.06 8.26
CA ALA A 34 -11.58 7.78 9.49
C ALA A 34 -12.87 8.60 9.57
N GLU A 35 -12.81 9.90 9.32
CA GLU A 35 -13.96 10.82 9.28
C GLU A 35 -15.04 10.33 8.30
N HIS A 36 -14.65 9.85 7.11
CA HIS A 36 -15.61 9.26 6.16
C HIS A 36 -16.29 7.99 6.70
N TYR A 37 -15.56 7.13 7.43
CA TYR A 37 -16.15 5.96 8.08
C TYR A 37 -17.08 6.35 9.23
N GLU A 38 -16.77 7.40 9.99
CA GLU A 38 -17.68 7.93 11.02
C GLU A 38 -18.95 8.49 10.41
N ALA A 39 -18.85 9.20 9.29
CA ALA A 39 -20.02 9.71 8.57
C ALA A 39 -20.91 8.56 8.08
N LEU A 40 -20.32 7.47 7.57
CA LEU A 40 -21.05 6.25 7.19
C LEU A 40 -21.70 5.57 8.39
N GLN A 41 -21.03 5.51 9.54
CA GLN A 41 -21.61 5.00 10.78
C GLN A 41 -22.86 5.80 11.17
N LYS A 42 -22.79 7.14 11.13
CA LYS A 42 -23.92 8.01 11.46
C LYS A 42 -25.09 7.83 10.49
N LYS A 43 -24.80 7.67 9.19
CA LYS A 43 -25.81 7.54 8.14
C LYS A 43 -26.48 6.16 8.12
N ILE A 44 -25.71 5.08 8.29
CA ILE A 44 -26.18 3.69 8.11
C ILE A 44 -26.51 3.03 9.45
N GLY A 45 -25.95 3.52 10.57
CA GLY A 45 -26.12 2.96 11.91
C GLY A 45 -25.32 1.67 12.17
N ALA A 46 -24.67 1.09 11.16
CA ALA A 46 -23.98 -0.21 11.27
C ALA A 46 -22.62 -0.10 11.99
N PRO A 47 -22.46 -0.63 13.23
CA PRO A 47 -21.26 -0.46 14.10
C PRO A 47 -19.91 -0.81 13.47
N TYR A 48 -19.94 -1.61 12.41
CA TYR A 48 -18.79 -1.95 11.58
C TYR A 48 -17.99 -0.73 11.11
N TYR A 49 -18.66 0.37 10.77
CA TYR A 49 -18.00 1.57 10.25
C TYR A 49 -17.32 2.37 11.36
N GLY A 50 -17.94 2.49 12.53
CA GLY A 50 -17.35 3.15 13.71
C GLY A 50 -16.07 2.45 14.15
N LYS A 51 -16.07 1.11 14.26
CA LYS A 51 -14.87 0.32 14.58
C LYS A 51 -13.73 0.52 13.56
N LYS A 52 -14.05 0.79 12.30
CA LYS A 52 -13.03 1.10 11.29
C LYS A 52 -12.47 2.51 11.43
N ALA A 53 -13.31 3.49 11.76
CA ALA A 53 -12.89 4.86 12.00
C ALA A 53 -11.88 4.94 13.14
N GLU A 54 -12.22 4.36 14.29
CA GLU A 54 -11.33 4.29 15.47
C GLU A 54 -9.97 3.66 15.11
N ARG A 55 -9.97 2.51 14.46
CA ARG A 55 -8.72 1.87 14.03
C ARG A 55 -7.91 2.73 13.05
N LEU A 56 -8.58 3.52 12.20
CA LEU A 56 -7.90 4.40 11.24
C LEU A 56 -7.28 5.61 11.94
N SER A 57 -7.99 6.22 12.89
CA SER A 57 -7.49 7.37 13.65
C SER A 57 -6.28 6.99 14.51
N GLU A 58 -6.24 5.78 15.06
CA GLU A 58 -5.10 5.26 15.84
C GLU A 58 -3.96 4.70 14.98
N CYS A 59 -4.16 4.57 13.66
CA CYS A 59 -3.19 3.93 12.80
C CYS A 59 -1.86 4.69 12.80
N ALA A 60 -0.78 3.97 13.10
CA ALA A 60 0.58 4.49 13.14
C ALA A 60 0.78 5.66 14.11
N GLU A 61 0.03 5.68 15.22
CA GLU A 61 0.24 6.64 16.31
C GLU A 61 1.58 6.41 17.01
N HIS A 62 1.92 5.14 17.24
CA HIS A 62 3.16 4.73 17.88
C HIS A 62 4.06 3.97 16.89
N LEU A 63 5.27 4.49 16.72
CA LEU A 63 6.32 3.91 15.88
C LEU A 63 7.60 3.79 16.71
N SER A 64 8.19 2.60 16.73
CA SER A 64 9.45 2.35 17.41
C SER A 64 10.54 2.12 16.38
N PHE A 65 11.64 2.85 16.53
CA PHE A 65 12.81 2.73 15.68
C PHE A 65 13.96 2.13 16.47
N LYS A 66 14.76 1.28 15.83
CA LYS A 66 16.05 0.85 16.35
C LYS A 66 17.13 1.63 15.63
N ARG A 67 18.12 2.09 16.39
CA ARG A 67 19.33 2.70 15.83
C ARG A 67 20.30 1.59 15.45
N ASP A 68 20.73 1.64 14.21
CA ASP A 68 21.80 0.80 13.72
C ASP A 68 23.13 1.26 14.37
N PRO A 69 23.87 0.36 15.06
CA PRO A 69 25.05 0.76 15.82
C PRO A 69 26.23 1.16 14.94
N GLU A 70 26.32 0.64 13.71
CA GLU A 70 27.43 0.90 12.79
C GLU A 70 27.18 2.18 11.98
N THR A 71 25.97 2.34 11.44
CA THR A 71 25.61 3.43 10.52
C THR A 71 24.91 4.58 11.21
N GLY A 72 24.48 4.40 12.47
CA GLY A 72 23.68 5.38 13.22
C GLY A 72 22.26 5.59 12.70
N ARG A 73 21.84 4.89 11.64
CA ARG A 73 20.55 5.07 10.97
C ARG A 73 19.40 4.51 11.79
N LEU A 74 18.26 5.19 11.79
CA LEU A 74 17.04 4.73 12.44
C LEU A 74 16.23 3.83 11.49
N LYS A 75 16.06 2.56 11.87
CA LYS A 75 15.23 1.60 11.14
C LYS A 75 13.94 1.37 11.89
N LEU A 76 12.80 1.50 11.20
CA LEU A 76 11.49 1.19 11.77
C LEU A 76 11.48 -0.29 12.18
N TYR A 77 11.31 -0.53 13.48
CA TYR A 77 11.32 -1.86 14.08
C TYR A 77 9.91 -2.34 14.40
N GLN A 78 9.08 -1.47 14.98
CA GLN A 78 7.71 -1.79 15.36
C GLN A 78 6.77 -0.64 14.99
N ALA A 79 5.56 -0.99 14.56
CA ALA A 79 4.53 -0.02 14.22
C ALA A 79 3.14 -0.64 14.37
N HIS A 80 2.21 0.14 14.93
CA HIS A 80 0.81 -0.27 15.10
C HIS A 80 -0.01 0.15 13.88
N PHE A 81 -0.07 -0.72 12.86
CA PHE A 81 -0.86 -0.47 11.66
C PHE A 81 -2.23 -1.12 11.72
N CYS A 82 -3.27 -0.35 11.37
CA CYS A 82 -4.66 -0.81 11.46
C CYS A 82 -5.03 -1.90 10.46
N LYS A 83 -4.34 -2.01 9.32
CA LYS A 83 -4.61 -2.94 8.21
C LYS A 83 -6.00 -2.79 7.57
N VAL A 84 -6.72 -1.70 7.84
CA VAL A 84 -7.98 -1.38 7.14
C VAL A 84 -7.67 -1.18 5.65
N ARG A 85 -8.46 -1.81 4.77
CA ARG A 85 -8.19 -1.87 3.31
C ARG A 85 -7.96 -0.50 2.66
N LEU A 86 -8.73 0.51 3.07
CA LEU A 86 -8.66 1.87 2.52
C LEU A 86 -7.73 2.80 3.30
N CYS A 87 -6.97 2.30 4.28
CA CYS A 87 -6.05 3.12 5.05
C CYS A 87 -4.85 3.58 4.19
N PRO A 88 -4.64 4.89 3.99
CA PRO A 88 -3.51 5.41 3.23
C PRO A 88 -2.14 5.11 3.85
N MET A 89 -2.06 5.03 5.19
CA MET A 89 -0.85 4.63 5.91
C MET A 89 -0.49 3.17 5.59
N CYS A 90 -1.42 2.24 5.78
CA CYS A 90 -1.19 0.83 5.52
C CYS A 90 -0.96 0.54 4.03
N ALA A 91 -1.71 1.18 3.14
CA ALA A 91 -1.57 1.03 1.70
C ALA A 91 -0.17 1.44 1.22
N TRP A 92 0.35 2.56 1.74
CA TRP A 92 1.71 3.00 1.44
C TRP A 92 2.78 2.04 1.95
N ARG A 93 2.66 1.52 3.17
CA ARG A 93 3.61 0.52 3.69
C ARG A 93 3.56 -0.78 2.89
N ARG A 94 2.34 -1.20 2.49
CA ARG A 94 2.14 -2.36 1.61
C ARG A 94 2.79 -2.16 0.25
N SER A 95 2.65 -0.98 -0.36
CA SER A 95 3.24 -0.70 -1.67
C SER A 95 4.77 -0.77 -1.64
N LEU A 96 5.40 -0.29 -0.55
CA LEU A 96 6.85 -0.41 -0.36
C LEU A 96 7.30 -1.86 -0.24
N LYS A 97 6.56 -2.69 0.50
CA LYS A 97 6.87 -4.12 0.64
C LYS A 97 6.70 -4.86 -0.69
N ILE A 98 5.62 -4.59 -1.42
CA ILE A 98 5.38 -5.17 -2.76
C ILE A 98 6.49 -4.76 -3.72
N ALA A 99 6.88 -3.47 -3.74
CA ALA A 99 7.97 -3.01 -4.60
C ALA A 99 9.29 -3.73 -4.32
N TYR A 100 9.62 -3.95 -3.03
CA TYR A 100 10.80 -4.71 -2.65
C TYR A 100 10.72 -6.18 -3.10
N HIS A 101 9.60 -6.86 -2.88
CA HIS A 101 9.43 -8.24 -3.34
C HIS A 101 9.48 -8.34 -4.88
N ASN A 102 8.82 -7.42 -5.59
CA ASN A 102 8.84 -7.39 -7.05
C ASN A 102 10.27 -7.20 -7.57
N LYS A 103 11.07 -6.35 -6.93
CA LYS A 103 12.49 -6.19 -7.28
C LYS A 103 13.22 -7.54 -7.23
N LEU A 104 13.09 -8.26 -6.11
CA LEU A 104 13.76 -9.57 -5.94
C LEU A 104 13.30 -10.59 -6.99
N ILE A 105 11.99 -10.65 -7.26
CA ILE A 105 11.43 -11.56 -8.27
C ILE A 105 11.97 -11.23 -9.67
N VAL A 106 12.03 -9.95 -10.02
CA VAL A 106 12.54 -9.49 -11.33
C VAL A 106 14.03 -9.79 -11.46
N GLU A 107 14.83 -9.49 -10.44
CA GLU A 107 16.26 -9.78 -10.43
C GLU A 107 16.53 -11.28 -10.61
N GLU A 108 15.77 -12.12 -9.91
CA GLU A 108 15.93 -13.57 -10.01
C GLU A 108 15.45 -14.13 -11.35
N ALA A 109 14.32 -13.66 -11.88
CA ALA A 109 13.83 -14.07 -13.19
C ALA A 109 14.79 -13.66 -14.32
N ASN A 110 15.41 -12.47 -14.22
CA ASN A 110 16.44 -12.05 -15.16
C ASN A 110 17.67 -12.97 -15.09
N ARG A 111 18.09 -13.36 -13.89
CA ARG A 111 19.23 -14.26 -13.66
C ARG A 111 18.98 -15.67 -14.21
N GLN A 112 17.78 -16.21 -14.03
CA GLN A 112 17.44 -17.58 -14.43
C GLN A 112 17.07 -17.72 -15.90
N TYR A 113 16.30 -16.77 -16.44
CA TYR A 113 15.63 -16.96 -17.73
C TYR A 113 16.06 -15.97 -18.82
N GLY A 114 16.79 -14.90 -18.48
CA GLY A 114 17.19 -13.87 -19.46
C GLY A 114 16.01 -13.24 -20.21
N CYS A 115 14.86 -13.11 -19.56
CA CYS A 115 13.60 -12.77 -20.21
C CYS A 115 13.42 -11.26 -20.45
N GLY A 116 12.69 -10.92 -21.52
CA GLY A 116 12.18 -9.56 -21.74
C GLY A 116 10.90 -9.32 -20.94
N TRP A 117 10.75 -8.11 -20.39
CA TRP A 117 9.55 -7.70 -19.66
C TRP A 117 8.63 -6.86 -20.54
N ILE A 118 7.33 -7.15 -20.50
CA ILE A 118 6.31 -6.38 -21.20
C ILE A 118 5.44 -5.68 -20.15
N PHE A 119 5.37 -4.35 -20.24
CA PHE A 119 4.42 -3.57 -19.46
C PHE A 119 3.12 -3.40 -20.28
N LEU A 120 2.15 -4.28 -20.05
CA LEU A 120 0.88 -4.31 -20.78
C LEU A 120 -0.24 -3.67 -19.95
N THR A 121 -0.95 -2.71 -20.53
CA THR A 121 -2.18 -2.14 -19.94
C THR A 121 -3.35 -2.41 -20.88
N LEU A 122 -4.39 -3.09 -20.38
CA LEU A 122 -5.62 -3.36 -21.11
C LEU A 122 -6.77 -2.59 -20.44
N THR A 123 -7.51 -1.80 -21.22
CA THR A 123 -8.59 -0.95 -20.71
C THR A 123 -9.87 -1.16 -21.50
N VAL A 124 -10.98 -0.77 -20.88
CA VAL A 124 -12.30 -0.68 -21.51
C VAL A 124 -12.80 0.76 -21.38
N ARG A 125 -13.82 1.12 -22.16
CA ARG A 125 -14.49 2.42 -21.98
C ARG A 125 -15.14 2.48 -20.60
N ASN A 126 -15.27 3.69 -20.05
CA ASN A 126 -16.02 3.90 -18.82
C ASN A 126 -17.46 3.40 -18.99
N ILE A 127 -17.99 2.84 -17.92
CA ILE A 127 -19.30 2.18 -17.87
C ILE A 127 -20.07 2.67 -16.65
N GLU A 128 -21.39 2.61 -16.73
CA GLU A 128 -22.29 2.88 -15.61
C GLU A 128 -22.22 1.78 -14.54
N GLY A 129 -22.65 2.11 -13.32
CA GLY A 129 -22.53 1.26 -12.14
C GLY A 129 -23.20 -0.11 -12.31
N GLU A 130 -24.34 -0.14 -12.98
CA GLU A 130 -25.14 -1.35 -13.25
C GLU A 130 -24.37 -2.35 -14.13
N ALA A 131 -23.50 -1.84 -15.02
CA ALA A 131 -22.70 -2.65 -15.93
C ALA A 131 -21.34 -3.07 -15.35
N LEU A 132 -21.00 -2.67 -14.11
CA LEU A 132 -19.69 -2.91 -13.51
C LEU A 132 -19.35 -4.39 -13.38
N LYS A 133 -20.24 -5.17 -12.76
CA LYS A 133 -20.05 -6.59 -12.54
C LYS A 133 -19.93 -7.39 -13.85
N PRO A 134 -20.83 -7.24 -14.85
CA PRO A 134 -20.68 -7.96 -16.11
C PRO A 134 -19.41 -7.55 -16.87
N THR A 135 -19.08 -6.26 -16.91
CA THR A 135 -17.87 -5.78 -17.60
C THR A 135 -16.59 -6.35 -16.99
N ILE A 136 -16.46 -6.37 -15.66
CA ILE A 136 -15.33 -7.02 -14.98
C ILE A 136 -15.25 -8.50 -15.35
N SER A 137 -16.39 -9.19 -15.39
CA SER A 137 -16.45 -10.61 -15.75
C SER A 137 -15.94 -10.84 -17.18
N ASP A 138 -16.34 -9.98 -18.11
CA ASP A 138 -15.92 -10.09 -19.51
C ASP A 138 -14.44 -9.72 -19.70
N MET A 139 -13.91 -8.74 -18.96
CA MET A 139 -12.48 -8.46 -18.91
C MET A 139 -11.68 -9.68 -18.44
N MET A 140 -12.14 -10.36 -17.38
CA MET A 140 -11.48 -11.58 -16.88
C MET A 140 -11.56 -12.74 -17.88
N LYS A 141 -12.70 -12.92 -18.56
CA LYS A 141 -12.82 -13.90 -19.65
C LYS A 141 -11.87 -13.58 -20.81
N GLY A 142 -11.79 -12.32 -21.21
CA GLY A 142 -10.88 -11.85 -22.25
C GLY A 142 -9.42 -12.09 -21.91
N TRP A 143 -9.03 -11.78 -20.66
CA TRP A 143 -7.70 -12.08 -20.13
C TRP A 143 -7.36 -13.56 -20.20
N ASN A 144 -8.26 -14.44 -19.72
CA ASN A 144 -8.04 -15.88 -19.77
C ASN A 144 -7.91 -16.41 -21.21
N ARG A 145 -8.70 -15.88 -22.14
CA ARG A 145 -8.61 -16.24 -23.56
C ARG A 145 -7.29 -15.78 -24.19
N LEU A 146 -6.79 -14.60 -23.82
CA LEU A 146 -5.52 -14.06 -24.33
C LEU A 146 -4.36 -15.03 -24.08
N PHE A 147 -4.25 -15.55 -22.85
CA PHE A 147 -3.21 -16.53 -22.48
C PHE A 147 -3.50 -17.95 -22.98
N GLY A 148 -4.70 -18.19 -23.52
CA GLY A 148 -5.04 -19.43 -24.22
C GLY A 148 -4.52 -19.49 -25.67
N TYR A 149 -4.20 -18.35 -26.29
CA TYR A 149 -3.67 -18.35 -27.66
C TYR A 149 -2.27 -18.94 -27.72
N LYS A 150 -2.04 -19.89 -28.64
CA LYS A 150 -0.75 -20.57 -28.83
C LYS A 150 0.41 -19.59 -28.94
N ARG A 151 0.26 -18.50 -29.71
CA ARG A 151 1.30 -17.48 -29.89
C ARG A 151 1.71 -16.81 -28.58
N VAL A 152 0.76 -16.50 -27.70
CA VAL A 152 1.03 -15.88 -26.41
C VAL A 152 1.67 -16.90 -25.48
N LYS A 153 1.05 -18.09 -25.35
CA LYS A 153 1.54 -19.17 -24.49
C LYS A 153 2.96 -19.62 -24.81
N THR A 154 3.36 -19.62 -26.08
CA THR A 154 4.73 -19.95 -26.50
C THR A 154 5.72 -18.80 -26.25
N ALA A 155 5.25 -17.55 -26.22
CA ALA A 155 6.09 -16.36 -26.06
C ALA A 155 6.26 -15.92 -24.59
N THR A 156 5.44 -16.41 -23.66
CA THR A 156 5.52 -16.07 -22.23
C THR A 156 6.11 -17.22 -21.41
N LEU A 157 6.80 -16.87 -20.33
CA LEU A 157 7.38 -17.85 -19.38
C LEU A 157 6.38 -18.30 -18.30
N GLY A 158 5.11 -17.90 -18.44
CA GLY A 158 3.97 -18.19 -17.57
C GLY A 158 2.67 -17.80 -18.22
#